data_AF-A0A850YLL1-F1
#
_entry.id   AF-A0A850YLL1-F1
#
_cell.length_a   1.000
_cell.length_b   1.000
_cell.length_c   1.000
_cell.angle_alpha   90.00
_cell.angle_beta   90.00
_cell.angle_gamma   90.00
#
_symmetry.space_group_name_H-M   'P 1'
#
loop_
_entity.id
_entity.type
_entity.pdbx_description
1 polymer ?
#
loop_
_entity_poly.entity_id
_entity_poly.type
_entity_poly.pdbx_seq_one_letter_code
_entity_poly.pdbx_strand_id
1 'polypeptide(L)'
;LQPPEKPLQAEEWNKLREDFQLPQIFEEVMLNSMIRCNSPIDVAKSLLTHVAKRNGDIAYNVLVKYLTLCVQQGQVSEICDVYDIMKVRFKILESGAYNLLVKGLSNSDQWRMALTLLEEIKKIMIPSRTCYESCIKAASRHQEMKVAFELYKEMLAKDVVPTLEVLQSFFNFSRGMKDAELQKELFGILLYLRENQIYPHKTFMRSIKLWFESIPGGNWKGRMTKIEDSGQCPVCKHQLEDSNLTEEEYSNLSERIIRDVIHGTDTFRKTSPKEFEAFQTFVENRLPFDIVIDGLNVSHIKSRKMQCQNLFDAVNSLAKDNARLLVLGRKHMLMNSSNWKKEIMKEMQNKADFFFAENISEDDAFLLYATLRSGKHCRFVTRDFLRDHKACLSDSLTRHLFRKWQRGHQIIFSSVFSQQPAFRYDCVVQTTGDTWHIPYKDVFEEKYSYQVPRKWLCIQQKL
;
A
#
# COMPACT_ATOMS: atom_id res chain seq x y z
N LEU A 1 34.23 5.08 -14.40
CA LEU A 1 35.37 4.26 -13.97
C LEU A 1 35.03 2.80 -14.23
N GLN A 2 35.86 2.06 -14.97
CA GLN A 2 35.67 0.63 -15.18
C GLN A 2 36.37 -0.12 -14.04
N PRO A 3 35.68 -1.08 -13.38
CA PRO A 3 36.33 -1.86 -12.33
C PRO A 3 37.38 -2.80 -12.92
N PRO A 4 38.48 -3.09 -12.19
CA PRO A 4 39.46 -4.08 -12.61
C PRO A 4 38.83 -5.47 -12.75
N GLU A 5 39.37 -6.27 -13.68
CA GLU A 5 38.91 -7.65 -13.90
C GLU A 5 39.50 -8.65 -12.88
N LYS A 6 40.64 -8.29 -12.27
CA LYS A 6 41.37 -9.10 -11.30
C LYS A 6 41.75 -8.28 -10.05
N PRO A 7 42.00 -8.94 -8.91
CA PRO A 7 42.52 -8.27 -7.72
C PRO A 7 43.82 -7.54 -8.02
N LEU A 8 43.93 -6.30 -7.55
CA LEU A 8 45.11 -5.46 -7.71
C LEU A 8 45.95 -5.40 -6.45
N GLN A 9 47.26 -5.17 -6.62
CA GLN A 9 48.22 -4.87 -5.56
C GLN A 9 48.10 -3.40 -5.10
N ALA A 10 48.79 -3.06 -4.00
CA ALA A 10 48.67 -1.74 -3.39
C ALA A 10 49.16 -0.61 -4.31
N GLU A 11 50.23 -0.84 -5.07
CA GLU A 11 50.80 0.12 -6.01
C GLU A 11 49.86 0.42 -7.18
N GLU A 12 49.17 -0.62 -7.68
CA GLU A 12 48.18 -0.50 -8.74
C GLU A 12 46.94 0.28 -8.28
N TRP A 13 46.49 0.04 -7.04
CA TRP A 13 45.40 0.82 -6.43
C TRP A 13 45.77 2.28 -6.21
N ASN A 14 47.00 2.56 -5.75
CA ASN A 14 47.49 3.93 -5.60
C ASN A 14 47.46 4.67 -6.94
N LYS A 15 47.98 4.04 -7.99
CA LYS A 15 48.00 4.63 -9.34
C LYS A 15 46.58 4.96 -9.84
N LEU A 16 45.65 4.01 -9.76
CA LEU A 16 44.26 4.26 -10.19
C LEU A 16 43.57 5.37 -9.40
N ARG A 17 43.91 5.52 -8.12
CA ARG A 17 43.37 6.58 -7.27
C ARG A 17 43.98 7.94 -7.58
N GLU A 18 45.29 8.01 -7.82
CA GLU A 18 46.00 9.24 -8.20
C GLU A 18 45.55 9.76 -9.57
N ASP A 19 45.32 8.84 -10.52
CA ASP A 19 44.80 9.15 -11.86
C ASP A 19 43.32 9.61 -11.83
N PHE A 20 42.62 9.44 -10.71
CA PHE A 20 41.21 9.80 -10.57
C PHE A 20 41.05 11.25 -10.10
N GLN A 21 40.22 12.03 -10.83
CA GLN A 21 40.04 13.47 -10.61
C GLN A 21 39.68 13.88 -9.17
N LEU A 22 39.01 13.02 -8.41
CA LEU A 22 38.61 13.27 -7.03
C LEU A 22 39.02 12.11 -6.10
N PRO A 23 40.29 12.02 -5.67
CA PRO A 23 40.81 10.87 -4.91
C PRO A 23 40.09 10.58 -3.58
N GLN A 24 39.29 11.52 -3.07
CA GLN A 24 38.60 11.44 -1.78
C GLN A 24 37.32 10.61 -1.84
N ILE A 25 36.74 10.45 -3.04
CA ILE A 25 35.52 9.66 -3.27
C ILE A 25 35.82 8.43 -4.14
N PHE A 26 37.10 8.15 -4.40
CA PHE A 26 37.54 7.12 -5.33
C PHE A 26 36.99 5.75 -4.95
N GLU A 27 37.15 5.34 -3.68
CA GLU A 27 36.75 4.04 -3.17
C GLU A 27 35.23 3.83 -3.32
N GLU A 28 34.44 4.85 -3.02
CA GLU A 28 32.99 4.80 -3.16
C GLU A 28 32.57 4.68 -4.63
N VAL A 29 33.16 5.49 -5.52
CA VAL A 29 32.88 5.45 -6.96
C VAL A 29 33.30 4.10 -7.57
N MET A 30 34.45 3.57 -7.14
CA MET A 30 34.96 2.28 -7.59
C MET A 30 34.03 1.13 -7.15
N LEU A 31 33.64 1.08 -5.86
CA LEU A 31 32.70 0.06 -5.38
C LEU A 31 31.32 0.19 -6.01
N ASN A 32 30.80 1.40 -6.23
CA ASN A 32 29.56 1.59 -7.00
C ASN A 32 29.68 1.02 -8.43
N SER A 33 30.85 1.19 -9.05
CA SER A 33 31.14 0.62 -10.38
C SER A 33 31.21 -0.91 -10.32
N MET A 34 31.83 -1.49 -9.28
CA MET A 34 31.87 -2.93 -9.03
C MET A 34 30.47 -3.53 -8.80
N ILE A 35 29.60 -2.86 -8.04
CA ILE A 35 28.21 -3.26 -7.82
C ILE A 35 27.45 -3.31 -9.16
N ARG A 36 27.55 -2.24 -9.95
CA ARG A 36 26.88 -2.15 -11.25
C ARG A 36 27.37 -3.20 -12.24
N CYS A 37 28.66 -3.51 -12.24
CA CYS A 37 29.27 -4.50 -13.12
C CYS A 37 29.25 -5.93 -12.54
N ASN A 38 28.73 -6.11 -11.32
CA ASN A 38 28.79 -7.36 -10.56
C ASN A 38 30.21 -7.98 -10.53
N SER A 39 31.23 -7.15 -10.27
CA SER A 39 32.64 -7.56 -10.29
C SER A 39 32.96 -8.65 -9.27
N PRO A 40 33.96 -9.51 -9.51
CA PRO A 40 34.32 -10.57 -8.56
C PRO A 40 34.65 -10.02 -7.17
N ILE A 41 34.18 -10.72 -6.13
CA ILE A 41 34.32 -10.25 -4.75
C ILE A 41 35.78 -10.01 -4.35
N ASP A 42 36.72 -10.80 -4.88
CA ASP A 42 38.15 -10.69 -4.59
C ASP A 42 38.75 -9.36 -5.06
N VAL A 43 38.21 -8.74 -6.11
CA VAL A 43 38.63 -7.40 -6.55
C VAL A 43 38.23 -6.36 -5.51
N ALA A 44 37.00 -6.44 -5.00
CA ALA A 44 36.52 -5.55 -3.96
C ALA A 44 37.26 -5.77 -2.63
N LYS A 45 37.58 -7.01 -2.27
CA LYS A 45 38.42 -7.36 -1.12
C LYS A 45 39.82 -6.77 -1.22
N SER A 46 40.45 -6.82 -2.39
CA SER A 46 41.79 -6.27 -2.56
C SER A 46 41.78 -4.74 -2.40
N LEU A 47 40.72 -4.07 -2.88
CA LEU A 47 40.49 -2.64 -2.60
C LEU A 47 40.32 -2.38 -1.09
N LEU A 48 39.48 -3.15 -0.39
CA LEU A 48 39.29 -2.99 1.06
C LEU A 48 40.58 -3.20 1.85
N THR A 49 41.37 -4.21 1.47
CA THR A 49 42.66 -4.51 2.11
C THR A 49 43.63 -3.36 1.91
N HIS A 50 43.67 -2.78 0.70
CA HIS A 50 44.48 -1.60 0.41
C HIS A 50 44.04 -0.40 1.27
N VAL A 51 42.74 -0.11 1.34
CA VAL A 51 42.18 1.00 2.13
C VAL A 51 42.52 0.82 3.61
N ALA A 52 42.31 -0.37 4.17
CA ALA A 52 42.61 -0.68 5.56
C ALA A 52 44.10 -0.52 5.89
N LYS A 53 45.01 -0.95 5.01
CA LYS A 53 46.46 -0.75 5.18
C LYS A 53 46.86 0.71 5.11
N ARG A 54 46.24 1.50 4.24
CA ARG A 54 46.57 2.91 4.02
C ARG A 54 46.06 3.81 5.14
N ASN A 55 44.81 3.61 5.56
CA ASN A 55 44.13 4.49 6.50
C ASN A 55 44.15 3.95 7.94
N GLY A 56 44.53 2.69 8.15
CA GLY A 56 44.37 1.97 9.41
C GLY A 56 42.93 1.50 9.67
N ASP A 57 41.97 1.95 8.86
CA ASP A 57 40.56 1.60 8.99
C ASP A 57 39.81 1.67 7.64
N ILE A 58 38.54 1.26 7.64
CA ILE A 58 37.65 1.34 6.47
C ILE A 58 36.46 2.24 6.83
N ALA A 59 36.18 3.26 6.04
CA ALA A 59 35.05 4.15 6.27
C ALA A 59 33.70 3.39 6.21
N TYR A 60 32.72 3.84 6.99
CA TYR A 60 31.40 3.20 7.10
C TYR A 60 30.69 3.06 5.74
N ASN A 61 30.66 4.13 4.94
CA ASN A 61 30.06 4.13 3.60
C ASN A 61 30.71 3.08 2.68
N VAL A 62 32.03 2.93 2.73
CA VAL A 62 32.79 1.93 1.96
C VAL A 62 32.38 0.51 2.37
N LEU A 63 32.23 0.23 3.67
CA LEU A 63 31.73 -1.06 4.17
C LEU A 63 30.31 -1.36 3.69
N VAL A 64 29.40 -0.37 3.69
CA VAL A 64 28.02 -0.53 3.20
C VAL A 64 28.00 -0.86 1.70
N LYS A 65 28.85 -0.23 0.89
CA LYS A 65 28.97 -0.55 -0.54
C LYS A 65 29.52 -1.96 -0.76
N TYR A 66 30.56 -2.36 -0.02
CA TYR A 66 31.06 -3.72 -0.08
C TYR A 66 30.00 -4.75 0.34
N LEU A 67 29.29 -4.49 1.44
CA LEU A 67 28.16 -5.31 1.89
C LEU A 67 27.08 -5.46 0.82
N THR A 68 26.76 -4.37 0.11
CA THR A 68 25.80 -4.42 -1.01
C THR A 68 26.23 -5.42 -2.09
N LEU A 69 27.51 -5.42 -2.46
CA LEU A 69 28.07 -6.39 -3.41
C LEU A 69 28.02 -7.82 -2.85
N CYS A 70 28.37 -8.01 -1.57
CA CYS A 70 28.31 -9.32 -0.90
C CYS A 70 26.89 -9.89 -0.92
N VAL A 71 25.89 -9.07 -0.57
CA VAL A 71 24.47 -9.46 -0.57
C VAL A 71 23.99 -9.77 -1.99
N GLN A 72 24.40 -8.99 -3.00
CA GLN A 72 24.06 -9.24 -4.41
C GLN A 72 24.60 -10.57 -4.91
N GLN A 73 25.79 -10.98 -4.45
CA GLN A 73 26.47 -12.21 -4.86
C GLN A 73 26.20 -13.41 -3.93
N GLY A 74 25.46 -13.22 -2.83
CA GLY A 74 25.20 -14.28 -1.85
C GLY A 74 26.45 -14.72 -1.07
N GLN A 75 27.43 -13.82 -0.88
CA GLN A 75 28.68 -14.12 -0.16
C GLN A 75 28.45 -14.07 1.36
N VAL A 76 27.92 -15.15 1.92
CA VAL A 76 27.46 -15.22 3.33
C VAL A 76 28.59 -15.01 4.32
N SER A 77 29.78 -15.60 4.09
CA SER A 77 30.94 -15.40 4.95
C SER A 77 31.31 -13.93 5.05
N GLU A 78 31.35 -13.24 3.91
CA GLU A 78 31.68 -11.81 3.84
C GLU A 78 30.63 -10.94 4.52
N ILE A 79 29.35 -11.30 4.41
CA ILE A 79 28.27 -10.60 5.10
C ILE A 79 28.46 -10.68 6.62
N CYS A 80 28.83 -11.86 7.14
CA CYS A 80 29.12 -12.06 8.56
C CYS A 80 30.37 -11.27 8.98
N ASP A 81 31.46 -11.35 8.23
CA ASP A 81 32.71 -10.63 8.53
C ASP A 81 32.48 -9.11 8.57
N VAL A 82 31.73 -8.57 7.61
CA VAL A 82 31.37 -7.15 7.58
C VAL A 82 30.46 -6.79 8.75
N TYR A 83 29.50 -7.64 9.11
CA TYR A 83 28.65 -7.41 10.28
C TYR A 83 29.48 -7.33 11.56
N ASP A 84 30.42 -8.25 11.78
CA ASP A 84 31.29 -8.26 12.95
C ASP A 84 32.17 -7.00 13.01
N ILE A 85 32.77 -6.60 11.88
CA ILE A 85 33.53 -5.34 11.78
C ILE A 85 32.64 -4.15 12.13
N MET A 86 31.42 -4.10 11.58
CA MET A 86 30.50 -2.98 11.81
C MET A 86 30.01 -2.93 13.26
N LYS A 87 29.72 -4.08 13.88
CA LYS A 87 29.25 -4.18 15.28
C LYS A 87 30.31 -3.74 16.27
N VAL A 88 31.59 -4.07 16.03
CA VAL A 88 32.70 -3.66 16.89
C VAL A 88 32.99 -2.16 16.76
N ARG A 89 32.89 -1.61 15.54
CA ARG A 89 33.31 -0.23 15.26
C ARG A 89 32.20 0.81 15.41
N PHE A 90 30.95 0.44 15.21
CA PHE A 90 29.81 1.36 15.19
C PHE A 90 28.74 0.92 16.19
N LYS A 91 28.37 1.81 17.11
CA LYS A 91 27.38 1.50 18.16
C LYS A 91 25.97 1.23 17.62
N ILE A 92 25.59 1.94 16.54
CA ILE A 92 24.27 1.84 15.90
C ILE A 92 24.49 1.91 14.39
N LEU A 93 23.90 0.98 13.65
CA LEU A 93 23.89 1.00 12.20
C LEU A 93 22.66 1.74 11.69
N GLU A 94 22.76 2.37 10.52
CA GLU A 94 21.60 2.99 9.90
C GLU A 94 20.63 1.92 9.34
N SER A 95 19.37 2.30 9.11
CA SER A 95 18.34 1.39 8.59
C SER A 95 18.76 0.67 7.30
N GLY A 96 19.47 1.36 6.39
CA GLY A 96 19.95 0.79 5.13
C GLY A 96 20.91 -0.39 5.33
N ALA A 97 21.86 -0.29 6.25
CA ALA A 97 22.81 -1.36 6.54
C ALA A 97 22.12 -2.58 7.16
N TYR A 98 21.23 -2.37 8.13
CA TYR A 98 20.41 -3.45 8.71
C TYR A 98 19.55 -4.15 7.66
N ASN A 99 18.92 -3.40 6.74
CA ASN A 99 18.13 -3.99 5.67
C ASN A 99 18.97 -4.91 4.77
N LEU A 100 20.21 -4.51 4.45
CA LEU A 100 21.14 -5.34 3.67
C LEU A 100 21.55 -6.61 4.42
N LEU A 101 21.96 -6.47 5.68
CA LEU A 101 22.36 -7.59 6.53
C LEU A 101 21.24 -8.63 6.67
N VAL A 102 20.04 -8.18 7.08
CA VAL A 102 18.88 -9.05 7.27
C VAL A 102 18.51 -9.73 5.95
N LYS A 103 18.47 -8.98 4.84
CA LYS A 103 18.16 -9.54 3.51
C LYS A 103 19.20 -10.59 3.11
N GLY A 104 20.49 -10.30 3.22
CA GLY A 104 21.58 -11.20 2.88
C GLY A 104 21.53 -12.50 3.69
N LEU A 105 21.48 -12.39 5.01
CA LEU A 105 21.45 -13.54 5.92
C LEU A 105 20.18 -14.36 5.76
N SER A 106 19.02 -13.73 5.57
CA SER A 106 17.75 -14.42 5.38
C SER A 106 17.75 -15.35 4.16
N ASN A 107 18.52 -15.03 3.12
CA ASN A 107 18.61 -15.82 1.88
C ASN A 107 19.65 -16.95 1.96
N SER A 108 20.22 -17.19 3.15
CA SER A 108 21.26 -18.18 3.40
C SER A 108 20.88 -19.14 4.52
N ASP A 109 21.75 -20.12 4.78
CA ASP A 109 21.61 -21.02 5.93
C ASP A 109 21.76 -20.29 7.29
N GLN A 110 22.28 -19.05 7.29
CA GLN A 110 22.37 -18.18 8.48
C GLN A 110 21.08 -17.38 8.76
N TRP A 111 19.94 -17.80 8.21
CA TRP A 111 18.67 -17.08 8.38
C TRP A 111 18.24 -16.90 9.85
N ARG A 112 18.69 -17.76 10.76
CA ARG A 112 18.50 -17.59 12.21
C ARG A 112 19.18 -16.33 12.75
N MET A 113 20.37 -16.00 12.25
CA MET A 113 21.03 -14.73 12.58
C MET A 113 20.21 -13.54 12.07
N ALA A 114 19.53 -13.67 10.92
CA ALA A 114 18.65 -12.63 10.43
C ALA A 114 17.46 -12.37 11.38
N LEU A 115 16.90 -13.41 12.01
CA LEU A 115 15.89 -13.26 13.07
C LEU A 115 16.46 -12.57 14.30
N THR A 116 17.66 -12.96 14.76
CA THR A 116 18.33 -12.30 15.88
C THR A 116 18.57 -10.82 15.60
N LEU A 117 19.02 -10.47 14.40
CA LEU A 117 19.18 -9.09 13.96
C LEU A 117 17.86 -8.33 13.95
N LEU A 118 16.78 -8.96 13.50
CA LEU A 118 15.46 -8.34 13.54
C LEU A 118 15.05 -7.99 14.98
N GLU A 119 15.30 -8.87 15.94
CA GLU A 119 15.06 -8.60 17.37
C GLU A 119 15.98 -7.51 17.93
N GLU A 120 17.23 -7.41 17.49
CA GLU A 120 18.12 -6.30 17.85
C GLU A 120 17.58 -4.95 17.32
N ILE A 121 17.11 -4.93 16.06
CA ILE A 121 16.53 -3.73 15.43
C ILE A 121 15.29 -3.27 16.18
N LYS A 122 14.40 -4.20 16.58
CA LYS A 122 13.17 -3.88 17.33
C LYS A 122 13.42 -3.14 18.64
N LYS A 123 14.58 -3.35 19.28
CA LYS A 123 14.96 -2.68 20.53
C LYS A 123 15.36 -1.22 20.32
N ILE A 124 15.73 -0.83 19.10
CA ILE A 124 16.27 0.51 18.79
C ILE A 124 15.36 1.31 17.85
N MET A 125 14.58 0.65 16.99
CA MET A 125 13.70 1.31 16.02
C MET A 125 12.60 0.37 15.48
N ILE A 126 11.64 0.92 14.74
CA ILE A 126 10.66 0.12 13.98
C ILE A 126 11.39 -0.50 12.77
N PRO A 127 11.43 -1.84 12.64
CA PRO A 127 12.07 -2.46 11.49
C PRO A 127 11.39 -2.09 10.17
N SER A 128 12.17 -2.02 9.09
CA SER A 128 11.61 -1.76 7.77
C SER A 128 10.77 -2.94 7.28
N ARG A 129 9.87 -2.66 6.33
CA ARG A 129 9.14 -3.70 5.58
C ARG A 129 10.08 -4.78 5.03
N THR A 130 11.23 -4.38 4.48
CA THR A 130 12.20 -5.31 3.89
C THR A 130 12.75 -6.28 4.94
N CYS A 131 13.02 -5.82 6.16
CA CYS A 131 13.50 -6.70 7.23
C CYS A 131 12.45 -7.75 7.62
N TYR A 132 11.21 -7.32 7.90
CA TYR A 132 10.12 -8.24 8.22
C TYR A 132 9.91 -9.27 7.10
N GLU A 133 9.77 -8.82 5.85
CA GLU A 133 9.49 -9.71 4.72
C GLU A 133 10.63 -10.70 4.45
N SER A 134 11.88 -10.29 4.64
CA SER A 134 13.05 -11.16 4.50
C SER A 134 13.01 -12.30 5.52
N CYS A 135 12.75 -11.98 6.78
CA CYS A 135 12.61 -12.96 7.86
C CYS A 135 11.39 -13.87 7.68
N ILE A 136 10.23 -13.33 7.29
CA ILE A 136 9.01 -14.11 7.03
C ILE A 136 9.24 -15.12 5.90
N LYS A 137 9.84 -14.68 4.78
CA LYS A 137 10.18 -15.55 3.64
C LYS A 137 11.20 -16.63 4.03
N ALA A 138 12.16 -16.32 4.90
CA ALA A 138 13.11 -17.30 5.40
C ALA A 138 12.45 -18.35 6.29
N ALA A 139 11.70 -17.91 7.31
CA ALA A 139 10.96 -18.82 8.19
C ALA A 139 10.02 -19.73 7.39
N SER A 140 9.32 -19.19 6.39
CA SER A 140 8.45 -19.98 5.50
C SER A 140 9.23 -21.01 4.68
N ARG A 141 10.40 -20.65 4.11
CA ARG A 141 11.28 -21.60 3.37
C ARG A 141 11.75 -22.75 4.24
N HIS A 142 12.02 -22.48 5.52
CA HIS A 142 12.45 -23.48 6.51
C HIS A 142 11.28 -24.15 7.24
N GLN A 143 10.05 -23.98 6.75
CA GLN A 143 8.82 -24.60 7.29
C GLN A 143 8.49 -24.22 8.74
N GLU A 144 9.00 -23.08 9.22
CA GLU A 144 8.65 -22.50 10.52
C GLU A 144 7.50 -21.51 10.38
N MET A 145 6.36 -22.05 9.94
CA MET A 145 5.18 -21.25 9.62
C MET A 145 4.63 -20.47 10.81
N LYS A 146 4.76 -21.00 12.03
CA LYS A 146 4.37 -20.30 13.26
C LYS A 146 5.13 -18.99 13.43
N VAL A 147 6.47 -19.03 13.29
CA VAL A 147 7.34 -17.84 13.36
C VAL A 147 7.01 -16.87 12.23
N ALA A 148 6.79 -17.39 11.02
CA ALA A 148 6.41 -16.57 9.87
C ALA A 148 5.11 -15.79 10.11
N PHE A 149 4.08 -16.43 10.69
CA PHE A 149 2.80 -15.77 11.01
C PHE A 149 2.87 -14.83 12.21
N GLU A 150 3.68 -15.14 13.22
CA GLU A 150 3.95 -14.22 14.34
C GLU A 150 4.56 -12.90 13.82
N LEU A 151 5.59 -13.00 12.98
CA LEU A 151 6.21 -11.83 12.34
C LEU A 151 5.25 -11.08 11.40
N TYR A 152 4.39 -11.79 10.67
CA TYR A 152 3.37 -11.17 9.82
C TYR A 152 2.35 -10.37 10.63
N LYS A 153 1.85 -10.93 11.75
CA LYS A 153 0.92 -10.24 12.64
C LYS A 153 1.57 -9.03 13.30
N GLU A 154 2.81 -9.16 13.74
CA GLU A 154 3.57 -8.04 14.30
C GLU A 154 3.78 -6.92 13.27
N MET A 155 4.14 -7.28 12.04
CA MET A 155 4.28 -6.34 10.92
C MET A 155 2.98 -5.55 10.69
N LEU A 156 1.82 -6.22 10.70
CA LEU A 156 0.52 -5.55 10.59
C LEU A 156 0.20 -4.66 11.79
N ALA A 157 0.51 -5.09 13.01
CA ALA A 157 0.29 -4.32 14.24
C ALA A 157 1.16 -3.06 14.34
N LYS A 158 2.20 -2.95 13.50
CA LYS A 158 3.06 -1.77 13.34
C LYS A 158 2.71 -0.95 12.09
N ASP A 159 1.55 -1.19 11.49
CA ASP A 159 1.07 -0.55 10.26
C ASP A 159 2.01 -0.70 9.05
N VAL A 160 2.85 -1.74 9.06
CA VAL A 160 3.74 -2.04 7.94
C VAL A 160 3.00 -2.92 6.94
N VAL A 161 2.72 -2.37 5.76
CA VAL A 161 1.91 -3.07 4.73
C VAL A 161 2.73 -4.17 4.03
N PRO A 162 2.28 -5.44 4.04
CA PRO A 162 2.94 -6.54 3.35
C PRO A 162 2.86 -6.44 1.83
N THR A 163 3.92 -6.83 1.14
CA THR A 163 3.91 -7.02 -0.32
C THR A 163 3.12 -8.26 -0.72
N LEU A 164 2.61 -8.27 -1.95
CA LEU A 164 2.01 -9.46 -2.56
C LEU A 164 2.98 -10.65 -2.58
N GLU A 165 4.29 -10.39 -2.67
CA GLU A 165 5.32 -11.43 -2.72
C GLU A 165 5.45 -12.17 -1.38
N VAL A 166 5.45 -11.46 -0.24
CA VAL A 166 5.47 -12.12 1.08
C VAL A 166 4.18 -12.89 1.33
N LEU A 167 3.02 -12.34 0.96
CA LEU A 167 1.74 -13.03 1.07
C LEU A 167 1.70 -14.29 0.20
N GLN A 168 2.20 -14.22 -1.04
CA GLN A 168 2.32 -15.37 -1.93
C GLN A 168 3.22 -16.46 -1.35
N SER A 169 4.29 -16.08 -0.64
CA SER A 169 5.25 -17.03 -0.06
C SER A 169 4.58 -17.99 0.93
N PHE A 170 3.64 -17.51 1.76
CA PHE A 170 2.87 -18.35 2.67
C PHE A 170 2.17 -19.50 1.94
N PHE A 171 1.47 -19.22 0.83
CA PHE A 171 0.79 -20.26 0.04
C PHE A 171 1.75 -21.17 -0.74
N ASN A 172 2.94 -20.69 -1.09
CA ASN A 172 3.94 -21.52 -1.75
C ASN A 172 4.53 -22.57 -0.82
N PHE A 173 4.83 -22.19 0.43
CA PHE A 173 5.49 -23.07 1.40
C PHE A 173 4.52 -23.94 2.21
N SER A 174 3.23 -23.58 2.27
CA SER A 174 2.22 -24.34 3.03
C SER A 174 1.55 -25.51 2.29
N ARG A 175 2.03 -25.88 1.09
CA ARG A 175 1.37 -26.91 0.27
C ARG A 175 1.50 -28.30 0.91
N GLY A 176 0.38 -29.03 0.97
CA GLY A 176 0.33 -30.38 1.50
C GLY A 176 0.49 -30.49 3.02
N MET A 177 0.61 -29.36 3.73
CA MET A 177 0.69 -29.36 5.19
C MET A 177 -0.66 -29.71 5.81
N LYS A 178 -0.62 -30.53 6.88
CA LYS A 178 -1.78 -30.88 7.71
C LYS A 178 -1.71 -30.10 9.02
N ASP A 179 -2.12 -28.85 8.97
CA ASP A 179 -2.20 -28.01 10.16
C ASP A 179 -3.43 -27.11 10.04
N ALA A 180 -4.41 -27.33 10.92
CA ALA A 180 -5.68 -26.61 10.92
C ALA A 180 -5.50 -25.13 11.34
N GLU A 181 -4.53 -24.84 12.21
CA GLU A 181 -4.24 -23.46 12.60
C GLU A 181 -3.57 -22.73 11.44
N LEU A 182 -2.61 -23.37 10.76
CA LEU A 182 -2.02 -22.83 9.53
C LEU A 182 -3.08 -22.55 8.46
N GLN A 183 -4.02 -23.48 8.27
CA GLN A 183 -5.11 -23.28 7.31
C GLN A 183 -5.97 -22.05 7.65
N LYS A 184 -6.28 -21.87 8.94
CA LYS A 184 -7.04 -20.71 9.43
C LYS A 184 -6.28 -19.41 9.19
N GLU A 185 -4.97 -19.38 9.43
CA GLU A 185 -4.12 -18.21 9.16
C GLU A 185 -4.08 -17.86 7.66
N LEU A 186 -4.01 -18.87 6.78
CA LEU A 186 -4.04 -18.67 5.33
C LEU A 186 -5.39 -18.14 4.83
N PHE A 187 -6.50 -18.59 5.42
CA PHE A 187 -7.81 -17.95 5.21
C PHE A 187 -7.81 -16.51 5.71
N GLY A 188 -7.16 -16.23 6.84
CA GLY A 188 -6.91 -14.88 7.34
C GLY A 188 -6.25 -13.97 6.30
N ILE A 189 -5.27 -14.47 5.53
CA ILE A 189 -4.67 -13.70 4.42
C ILE A 189 -5.71 -13.40 3.32
N LEU A 190 -6.57 -14.35 2.96
CA LEU A 190 -7.62 -14.10 1.96
C LEU A 190 -8.63 -13.04 2.42
N LEU A 191 -8.97 -13.04 3.71
CA LEU A 191 -9.79 -12.00 4.32
C LEU A 191 -9.04 -10.66 4.37
N TYR A 192 -7.73 -10.66 4.65
CA TYR A 192 -6.90 -9.47 4.54
C TYR A 192 -6.95 -8.87 3.11
N LEU A 193 -6.90 -9.71 2.07
CA LEU A 193 -7.08 -9.26 0.68
C LEU A 193 -8.48 -8.65 0.45
N ARG A 194 -9.54 -9.23 1.02
CA ARG A 194 -10.92 -8.70 1.00
C ARG A 194 -10.98 -7.31 1.65
N GLU A 195 -10.53 -7.21 2.90
CA GLU A 195 -10.63 -6.01 3.75
C GLU A 195 -9.79 -4.83 3.23
N ASN A 196 -8.75 -5.13 2.45
CA ASN A 196 -7.85 -4.13 1.88
C ASN A 196 -8.00 -3.95 0.37
N GLN A 197 -8.94 -4.66 -0.27
CA GLN A 197 -9.16 -4.62 -1.72
C GLN A 197 -7.89 -4.84 -2.54
N ILE A 198 -7.08 -5.79 -2.08
CA ILE A 198 -5.83 -6.11 -2.73
C ILE A 198 -6.11 -7.19 -3.76
N TYR A 199 -5.84 -6.89 -5.03
CA TYR A 199 -5.98 -7.82 -6.14
C TYR A 199 -4.63 -8.48 -6.42
N PRO A 200 -4.47 -9.79 -6.16
CA PRO A 200 -3.22 -10.44 -6.47
C PRO A 200 -2.99 -10.55 -7.97
N HIS A 201 -1.74 -10.78 -8.35
CA HIS A 201 -1.38 -11.11 -9.73
C HIS A 201 -1.60 -12.60 -10.02
N LYS A 202 -1.66 -12.94 -11.31
CA LYS A 202 -1.94 -14.30 -11.80
C LYS A 202 -1.05 -15.39 -11.20
N THR A 203 0.23 -15.13 -10.93
CA THR A 203 1.12 -16.13 -10.31
C THR A 203 0.79 -16.38 -8.84
N PHE A 204 0.40 -15.35 -8.07
CA PHE A 204 -0.10 -15.53 -6.71
C PHE A 204 -1.43 -16.29 -6.70
N MET A 205 -2.34 -16.01 -7.64
CA MET A 205 -3.55 -16.83 -7.79
C MET A 205 -3.27 -18.31 -8.05
N ARG A 206 -2.24 -18.63 -8.85
CA ARG A 206 -1.81 -20.03 -9.03
C ARG A 206 -1.32 -20.64 -7.72
N SER A 207 -0.59 -19.90 -6.90
CA SER A 207 -0.15 -20.36 -5.58
C SER A 207 -1.32 -20.68 -4.66
N ILE A 208 -2.32 -19.79 -4.58
CA ILE A 208 -3.54 -20.01 -3.79
C ILE A 208 -4.30 -21.24 -4.29
N LYS A 209 -4.53 -21.34 -5.61
CA LYS A 209 -5.19 -22.50 -6.23
C LYS A 209 -4.50 -23.82 -5.84
N LEU A 210 -3.17 -23.88 -6.02
CA LEU A 210 -2.38 -25.08 -5.75
C LEU A 210 -2.37 -25.42 -4.26
N TRP A 211 -2.38 -24.42 -3.38
CA TRP A 211 -2.52 -24.65 -1.94
C TRP A 211 -3.87 -25.28 -1.60
N PHE A 212 -4.99 -24.70 -2.02
CA PHE A 212 -6.33 -25.27 -1.77
C PHE A 212 -6.43 -26.72 -2.26
N GLU A 213 -5.99 -26.99 -3.48
CA GLU A 213 -6.02 -28.34 -4.08
C GLU A 213 -5.07 -29.34 -3.39
N SER A 214 -4.13 -28.85 -2.56
CA SER A 214 -3.23 -29.67 -1.76
C SER A 214 -3.73 -29.98 -0.35
N ILE A 215 -4.82 -29.34 0.11
CA ILE A 215 -5.37 -29.54 1.46
C ILE A 215 -5.85 -30.99 1.60
N PRO A 216 -5.24 -31.81 2.48
CA PRO A 216 -5.58 -33.22 2.60
C PRO A 216 -7.02 -33.40 3.11
N GLY A 217 -7.81 -34.23 2.42
CA GLY A 217 -9.22 -34.45 2.75
C GLY A 217 -10.15 -33.28 2.41
N GLY A 218 -9.63 -32.18 1.87
CA GLY A 218 -10.43 -30.99 1.57
C GLY A 218 -11.25 -31.08 0.27
N ASN A 219 -10.87 -31.94 -0.69
CA ASN A 219 -11.55 -32.09 -2.00
C ASN A 219 -11.78 -30.77 -2.78
N TRP A 220 -10.91 -29.78 -2.57
CA TRP A 220 -11.00 -28.49 -3.26
C TRP A 220 -10.58 -28.59 -4.73
N LYS A 221 -11.27 -27.86 -5.61
CA LYS A 221 -10.92 -27.68 -7.02
C LYS A 221 -11.02 -26.22 -7.43
N GLY A 222 -9.93 -25.69 -8.00
CA GLY A 222 -9.89 -24.32 -8.49
C GLY A 222 -10.02 -24.23 -10.01
N ARG A 223 -10.68 -23.19 -10.52
CA ARG A 223 -10.70 -22.81 -11.93
C ARG A 223 -10.54 -21.30 -12.07
N MET A 224 -9.58 -20.91 -12.91
CA MET A 224 -9.47 -19.52 -13.35
C MET A 224 -10.59 -19.24 -14.35
N THR A 225 -11.32 -18.14 -14.16
CA THR A 225 -12.49 -17.78 -14.96
C THR A 225 -12.59 -16.27 -15.16
N LYS A 226 -13.56 -15.86 -15.98
CA LYS A 226 -14.01 -14.47 -16.11
C LYS A 226 -15.47 -14.40 -15.68
N ILE A 227 -15.83 -13.34 -14.99
CA ILE A 227 -17.22 -13.09 -14.58
C ILE A 227 -17.72 -11.87 -15.35
N GLU A 228 -18.79 -12.09 -16.10
CA GLU A 228 -19.44 -11.06 -16.91
C GLU A 228 -20.29 -10.13 -16.04
N ASP A 229 -20.90 -9.10 -16.64
CA ASP A 229 -21.62 -8.04 -15.92
C ASP A 229 -22.85 -8.54 -15.12
N SER A 230 -23.28 -9.78 -15.33
CA SER A 230 -24.33 -10.42 -14.52
C SER A 230 -23.89 -10.73 -13.08
N GLY A 231 -22.58 -10.84 -12.82
CA GLY A 231 -22.06 -11.27 -11.52
C GLY A 231 -22.25 -12.75 -11.20
N GLN A 232 -22.80 -13.55 -12.12
CA GLN A 232 -22.91 -14.99 -11.92
C GLN A 232 -21.62 -15.69 -12.33
N CYS A 233 -21.04 -16.48 -11.42
CA CYS A 233 -19.86 -17.26 -11.74
C CYS A 233 -20.19 -18.37 -12.76
N PRO A 234 -19.50 -18.45 -13.91
CA PRO A 234 -19.82 -19.46 -14.93
C PRO A 234 -19.41 -20.88 -14.50
N VAL A 235 -18.53 -21.01 -13.50
CA VAL A 235 -18.01 -22.29 -13.00
C VAL A 235 -18.97 -22.93 -12.00
N CYS A 236 -19.27 -22.24 -10.90
CA CYS A 236 -20.08 -22.76 -9.80
C CYS A 236 -21.55 -22.32 -9.84
N LYS A 237 -21.91 -21.38 -10.73
CA LYS A 237 -23.23 -20.74 -10.83
C LYS A 237 -23.63 -19.86 -9.64
N HIS A 238 -22.76 -19.68 -8.65
CA HIS A 238 -22.97 -18.76 -7.54
C HIS A 238 -23.07 -17.32 -8.04
N GLN A 239 -24.02 -16.57 -7.47
CA GLN A 239 -24.19 -15.15 -7.72
C GLN A 239 -23.27 -14.38 -6.75
N LEU A 240 -22.36 -13.58 -7.29
CA LEU A 240 -21.49 -12.74 -6.46
C LEU A 240 -22.30 -11.70 -5.67
N GLU A 241 -21.76 -11.30 -4.52
CA GLU A 241 -22.30 -10.24 -3.66
C GLU A 241 -22.56 -8.95 -4.45
N ASP A 242 -23.69 -8.29 -4.18
CA ASP A 242 -24.05 -7.01 -4.82
C ASP A 242 -23.07 -5.90 -4.41
N SER A 243 -22.75 -5.00 -5.35
CA SER A 243 -21.88 -3.86 -5.07
C SER A 243 -22.54 -2.79 -4.21
N ASN A 244 -23.87 -2.72 -4.20
CA ASN A 244 -24.64 -1.78 -3.41
C ASN A 244 -24.82 -2.29 -1.99
N LEU A 245 -24.83 -1.34 -1.05
CA LEU A 245 -25.20 -1.63 0.33
C LEU A 245 -26.70 -1.90 0.42
N THR A 246 -27.14 -2.79 1.30
CA THR A 246 -28.55 -2.84 1.71
C THR A 246 -28.91 -1.58 2.52
N GLU A 247 -30.20 -1.29 2.71
CA GLU A 247 -30.59 -0.16 3.59
C GLU A 247 -30.07 -0.36 5.02
N GLU A 248 -30.13 -1.58 5.54
CA GLU A 248 -29.62 -1.92 6.87
C GLU A 248 -28.10 -1.75 6.97
N GLU A 249 -27.34 -2.25 5.98
CA GLU A 249 -25.89 -2.07 5.90
C GLU A 249 -25.52 -0.58 5.86
N TYR A 250 -26.26 0.21 5.07
CA TYR A 250 -26.04 1.64 4.95
C TYR A 250 -26.35 2.39 6.25
N SER A 251 -27.49 2.11 6.89
CA SER A 251 -27.85 2.71 8.17
C SER A 251 -26.81 2.42 9.25
N ASN A 252 -26.38 1.15 9.37
CA ASN A 252 -25.36 0.75 10.33
C ASN A 252 -24.03 1.47 10.07
N LEU A 253 -23.59 1.52 8.81
CA LEU A 253 -22.37 2.21 8.41
C LEU A 253 -22.45 3.72 8.72
N SER A 254 -23.56 4.36 8.35
CA SER A 254 -23.80 5.79 8.55
C SER A 254 -23.75 6.16 10.03
N GLU A 255 -24.48 5.42 10.87
CA GLU A 255 -24.48 5.62 12.32
C GLU A 255 -23.09 5.45 12.94
N ARG A 256 -22.36 4.40 12.54
CA ARG A 256 -21.00 4.15 13.04
C ARG A 256 -20.02 5.22 12.62
N ILE A 257 -20.01 5.64 11.35
CA ILE A 257 -19.09 6.70 10.90
C ILE A 257 -19.41 8.00 11.62
N ILE A 258 -20.68 8.37 11.73
CA ILE A 258 -21.07 9.59 12.44
C ILE A 258 -20.66 9.50 13.92
N ARG A 259 -20.87 8.37 14.59
CA ARG A 259 -20.46 8.23 15.99
C ARG A 259 -18.94 8.21 16.16
N ASP A 260 -18.23 7.37 15.41
CA ASP A 260 -16.84 7.00 15.67
C ASP A 260 -15.86 7.96 15.01
N VAL A 261 -16.17 8.46 13.80
CA VAL A 261 -15.30 9.38 13.05
C VAL A 261 -15.62 10.83 13.38
N ILE A 262 -16.90 11.16 13.58
CA ILE A 262 -17.34 12.55 13.76
C ILE A 262 -17.47 12.92 15.24
N HIS A 263 -18.07 12.06 16.06
CA HIS A 263 -18.23 12.30 17.50
C HIS A 263 -17.17 11.61 18.38
N GLY A 264 -16.25 10.84 17.78
CA GLY A 264 -15.23 10.07 18.48
C GLY A 264 -14.28 10.91 19.36
N THR A 265 -13.73 10.25 20.38
CA THR A 265 -12.77 10.84 21.32
C THR A 265 -11.38 10.91 20.69
N ASP A 266 -11.02 12.10 20.22
CA ASP A 266 -9.65 12.59 19.97
C ASP A 266 -8.71 11.76 19.07
N THR A 267 -8.54 12.26 17.84
CA THR A 267 -7.22 12.30 17.14
C THR A 267 -7.20 13.24 15.93
N PHE A 268 -8.36 13.67 15.41
CA PHE A 268 -8.48 14.47 14.18
C PHE A 268 -9.14 15.85 14.34
N ARG A 269 -9.27 16.38 15.57
CA ARG A 269 -9.89 17.69 15.86
C ARG A 269 -9.00 18.89 15.45
N LYS A 270 -8.64 19.01 14.17
CA LYS A 270 -8.15 20.28 13.60
C LYS A 270 -9.30 21.22 13.23
N THR A 271 -10.53 20.72 13.20
CA THR A 271 -11.76 21.49 13.00
C THR A 271 -12.33 21.91 14.35
N SER A 272 -12.70 23.18 14.50
CA SER A 272 -13.33 23.64 15.75
C SER A 272 -14.75 23.05 15.90
N PRO A 273 -15.19 22.64 17.11
CA PRO A 273 -16.55 22.13 17.31
C PRO A 273 -17.64 23.08 16.80
N LYS A 274 -17.45 24.39 16.98
CA LYS A 274 -18.38 25.42 16.51
C LYS A 274 -18.49 25.48 14.98
N GLU A 275 -17.38 25.34 14.27
CA GLU A 275 -17.39 25.28 12.81
C GLU A 275 -18.13 24.04 12.32
N PHE A 276 -17.91 22.91 12.98
CA PHE A 276 -18.60 21.67 12.63
C PHE A 276 -20.10 21.76 12.92
N GLU A 277 -20.53 22.31 14.06
CA GLU A 277 -21.95 22.56 14.36
C GLU A 277 -22.60 23.49 13.33
N ALA A 278 -21.90 24.54 12.91
CA ALA A 278 -22.38 25.44 11.86
C ALA A 278 -22.54 24.69 10.52
N PHE A 279 -21.63 23.79 10.20
CA PHE A 279 -21.74 22.91 9.04
C PHE A 279 -22.91 21.94 9.13
N GLN A 280 -23.09 21.27 10.28
CA GLN A 280 -24.22 20.37 10.48
C GLN A 280 -25.53 21.11 10.26
N THR A 281 -25.68 22.29 10.88
CA THR A 281 -26.85 23.16 10.69
C THR A 281 -27.01 23.56 9.22
N PHE A 282 -25.92 23.87 8.51
CA PHE A 282 -25.96 24.20 7.09
C PHE A 282 -26.50 23.04 6.24
N VAL A 283 -26.01 21.82 6.50
CA VAL A 283 -26.39 20.60 5.78
C VAL A 283 -27.83 20.23 6.05
N GLU A 284 -28.24 20.08 7.31
CA GLU A 284 -29.60 19.62 7.68
C GLU A 284 -30.70 20.53 7.10
N ASN A 285 -30.44 21.84 6.97
CA ASN A 285 -31.38 22.79 6.37
C ASN A 285 -31.48 22.71 4.84
N ARG A 286 -30.61 21.93 4.17
CA ARG A 286 -30.48 21.88 2.70
C ARG A 286 -30.52 20.47 2.12
N LEU A 287 -30.63 19.44 2.95
CA LEU A 287 -30.77 18.06 2.50
C LEU A 287 -32.01 17.87 1.61
N PRO A 288 -31.99 16.90 0.67
CA PRO A 288 -30.85 16.06 0.30
C PRO A 288 -29.94 16.72 -0.77
N PHE A 289 -28.68 16.30 -0.81
CA PHE A 289 -27.78 16.57 -1.94
C PHE A 289 -27.59 15.30 -2.78
N ASP A 290 -27.49 15.46 -4.10
CA ASP A 290 -27.19 14.34 -5.01
C ASP A 290 -25.68 14.06 -5.07
N ILE A 291 -24.86 15.11 -4.99
CA ILE A 291 -23.40 15.01 -5.09
C ILE A 291 -22.71 15.99 -4.15
N VAL A 292 -21.78 15.49 -3.33
CA VAL A 292 -20.87 16.32 -2.51
C VAL A 292 -19.48 16.36 -3.13
N ILE A 293 -18.94 17.56 -3.33
CA ILE A 293 -17.69 17.80 -4.04
C ILE A 293 -16.67 18.36 -3.06
N ASP A 294 -15.53 17.68 -2.92
CA ASP A 294 -14.34 18.21 -2.28
C ASP A 294 -13.67 19.23 -3.21
N GLY A 295 -13.99 20.49 -3.01
CA GLY A 295 -13.65 21.57 -3.93
C GLY A 295 -12.14 21.79 -4.06
N LEU A 296 -11.38 21.62 -2.97
CA LEU A 296 -9.93 21.80 -3.00
C LEU A 296 -9.28 20.65 -3.77
N ASN A 297 -9.62 19.39 -3.45
CA ASN A 297 -9.07 18.23 -4.18
C ASN A 297 -9.40 18.27 -5.67
N VAL A 298 -10.63 18.63 -6.02
CA VAL A 298 -11.07 18.75 -7.41
C VAL A 298 -10.36 19.89 -8.14
N SER A 299 -10.06 21.00 -7.46
CA SER A 299 -9.34 22.12 -8.06
C SER A 299 -7.91 21.77 -8.50
N HIS A 300 -7.30 20.76 -7.88
CA HIS A 300 -5.95 20.26 -8.19
C HIS A 300 -5.94 19.15 -9.25
N ILE A 301 -7.08 18.85 -9.90
CA ILE A 301 -7.17 17.72 -10.84
C ILE A 301 -6.15 17.80 -11.98
N LYS A 302 -6.03 18.98 -12.62
CA LYS A 302 -5.05 19.24 -13.69
C LYS A 302 -4.10 20.33 -13.21
N SER A 303 -2.87 19.94 -12.86
CA SER A 303 -1.86 20.83 -12.27
C SER A 303 -1.46 22.03 -13.16
N ARG A 304 -1.65 21.92 -14.48
CA ARG A 304 -1.34 22.98 -15.44
C ARG A 304 -2.51 23.96 -15.70
N LYS A 305 -3.68 23.72 -15.12
CA LYS A 305 -4.89 24.53 -15.31
C LYS A 305 -5.21 25.28 -14.03
N MET A 306 -5.75 26.49 -14.16
CA MET A 306 -6.16 27.34 -13.04
C MET A 306 -7.15 26.60 -12.13
N GLN A 307 -6.93 26.67 -10.81
CA GLN A 307 -7.68 25.89 -9.82
C GLN A 307 -9.20 26.11 -9.88
N CYS A 308 -9.66 27.38 -9.87
CA CYS A 308 -11.09 27.66 -9.98
C CYS A 308 -11.71 27.19 -11.30
N GLN A 309 -10.93 27.13 -12.39
CA GLN A 309 -11.41 26.61 -13.66
C GLN A 309 -11.52 25.08 -13.66
N ASN A 310 -10.62 24.37 -12.98
CA ASN A 310 -10.76 22.92 -12.78
C ASN A 310 -12.05 22.60 -12.01
N LEU A 311 -12.30 23.34 -10.92
CA LEU A 311 -13.53 23.18 -10.14
C LEU A 311 -14.78 23.54 -10.94
N PHE A 312 -14.73 24.64 -11.70
CA PHE A 312 -15.82 25.08 -12.57
C PHE A 312 -16.22 24.03 -13.60
N ASP A 313 -15.25 23.43 -14.30
CA ASP A 313 -15.52 22.36 -15.27
C ASP A 313 -16.21 21.16 -14.59
N ALA A 314 -15.76 20.79 -13.39
CA ALA A 314 -16.34 19.69 -12.63
C ALA A 314 -17.78 20.00 -12.19
N VAL A 315 -18.01 21.17 -11.60
CA VAL A 315 -19.35 21.62 -11.17
C VAL A 315 -20.32 21.63 -12.35
N ASN A 316 -19.93 22.22 -13.49
CA ASN A 316 -20.79 22.24 -14.68
C ASN A 316 -21.05 20.85 -15.27
N SER A 317 -20.06 19.96 -15.20
CA SER A 317 -20.25 18.59 -15.69
C SER A 317 -21.20 17.79 -14.80
N LEU A 318 -21.22 18.06 -13.49
CA LEU A 318 -22.00 17.33 -12.50
C LEU A 318 -23.38 17.93 -12.26
N ALA A 319 -23.56 19.24 -12.50
CA ALA A 319 -24.84 19.94 -12.36
C ALA A 319 -25.84 19.60 -13.50
N LYS A 320 -25.46 18.69 -14.41
CA LYS A 320 -26.37 18.16 -15.43
C LYS A 320 -27.56 17.46 -14.77
N ASP A 321 -28.67 17.42 -15.48
CA ASP A 321 -29.92 16.78 -15.03
C ASP A 321 -30.48 17.35 -13.71
N ASN A 322 -30.20 18.63 -13.43
CA ASN A 322 -30.64 19.36 -12.23
C ASN A 322 -30.19 18.74 -10.90
N ALA A 323 -29.04 18.05 -10.88
CA ALA A 323 -28.48 17.48 -9.66
C ALA A 323 -28.19 18.57 -8.60
N ARG A 324 -28.60 18.34 -7.36
CA ARG A 324 -28.31 19.20 -6.20
C ARG A 324 -26.88 18.96 -5.73
N LEU A 325 -26.02 19.95 -5.90
CA LEU A 325 -24.60 19.86 -5.57
C LEU A 325 -24.27 20.62 -4.28
N LEU A 326 -23.43 20.03 -3.45
CA LEU A 326 -22.71 20.72 -2.37
C LEU A 326 -21.22 20.74 -2.67
N VAL A 327 -20.61 21.92 -2.72
CA VAL A 327 -19.16 22.09 -2.83
C VAL A 327 -18.58 22.51 -1.48
N LEU A 328 -17.67 21.69 -0.97
CA LEU A 328 -16.86 21.99 0.21
C LEU A 328 -15.63 22.77 -0.24
N GLY A 329 -15.55 24.03 0.15
CA GLY A 329 -14.47 24.94 -0.17
C GLY A 329 -13.75 25.44 1.08
N ARG A 330 -12.72 26.26 0.85
CA ARG A 330 -11.93 26.92 1.89
C ARG A 330 -12.06 28.43 1.79
N LYS A 331 -12.00 29.15 2.91
CA LYS A 331 -12.15 30.61 2.92
C LYS A 331 -11.18 31.35 1.98
N HIS A 332 -9.96 30.84 1.79
CA HIS A 332 -9.03 31.44 0.82
C HIS A 332 -9.52 31.40 -0.64
N MET A 333 -10.42 30.46 -1.00
CA MET A 333 -11.02 30.37 -2.34
C MET A 333 -11.92 31.56 -2.66
N LEU A 334 -12.37 32.31 -1.65
CA LEU A 334 -13.12 33.55 -1.81
C LEU A 334 -12.21 34.76 -2.10
N MET A 335 -10.90 34.64 -1.84
CA MET A 335 -9.94 35.71 -2.06
C MET A 335 -9.52 35.75 -3.53
N ASN A 336 -9.70 36.90 -4.18
CA ASN A 336 -9.35 37.07 -5.57
C ASN A 336 -7.82 36.93 -5.76
N SER A 337 -7.40 35.98 -6.59
CA SER A 337 -5.99 35.62 -6.81
C SER A 337 -5.73 35.19 -8.25
N SER A 338 -4.51 34.75 -8.55
CA SER A 338 -4.20 34.12 -9.85
C SER A 338 -4.98 32.82 -10.07
N ASN A 339 -5.25 32.08 -8.99
CA ASN A 339 -5.92 30.78 -9.03
C ASN A 339 -7.43 30.82 -8.77
N TRP A 340 -7.92 31.85 -8.07
CA TRP A 340 -9.32 32.00 -7.67
C TRP A 340 -9.89 33.32 -8.18
N LYS A 341 -10.79 33.26 -9.16
CA LYS A 341 -11.45 34.45 -9.72
C LYS A 341 -12.85 34.62 -9.14
N LYS A 342 -13.13 35.80 -8.61
CA LYS A 342 -14.42 36.12 -7.96
C LYS A 342 -15.62 35.86 -8.87
N GLU A 343 -15.51 36.21 -10.16
CA GLU A 343 -16.60 36.01 -11.12
C GLU A 343 -16.91 34.54 -11.38
N ILE A 344 -15.88 33.69 -11.51
CA ILE A 344 -16.04 32.25 -11.71
C ILE A 344 -16.65 31.62 -10.44
N MET A 345 -16.19 32.03 -9.25
CA MET A 345 -16.77 31.57 -7.99
C MET A 345 -18.25 31.91 -7.87
N LYS A 346 -18.64 33.15 -8.20
CA LYS A 346 -20.02 33.60 -8.18
C LYS A 346 -20.89 32.80 -9.16
N GLU A 347 -20.36 32.49 -10.35
CA GLU A 347 -21.08 31.65 -11.31
C GLU A 347 -21.31 30.23 -10.78
N MET A 348 -20.31 29.62 -10.13
CA MET A 348 -20.48 28.29 -9.52
C MET A 348 -21.49 28.31 -8.37
N GLN A 349 -21.50 29.36 -7.55
CA GLN A 349 -22.45 29.50 -6.44
C GLN A 349 -23.92 29.63 -6.89
N ASN A 350 -24.16 29.99 -8.16
CA ASN A 350 -25.51 29.96 -8.72
C ASN A 350 -25.96 28.55 -9.14
N LYS A 351 -25.03 27.59 -9.21
CA LYS A 351 -25.25 26.21 -9.70
C LYS A 351 -25.11 25.16 -8.60
N ALA A 352 -24.50 25.50 -7.47
CA ALA A 352 -24.24 24.60 -6.36
C ALA A 352 -24.27 25.36 -5.04
N ASP A 353 -24.66 24.67 -3.97
CA ASP A 353 -24.46 25.15 -2.61
C ASP A 353 -22.96 25.10 -2.26
N PHE A 354 -22.47 26.10 -1.55
CA PHE A 354 -21.07 26.16 -1.09
C PHE A 354 -21.02 26.29 0.43
N PHE A 355 -20.17 25.47 1.04
CA PHE A 355 -19.74 25.67 2.42
C PHE A 355 -18.23 25.95 2.43
N PHE A 356 -17.81 27.08 2.99
CA PHE A 356 -16.40 27.47 3.06
C PHE A 356 -15.84 27.29 4.47
N ALA A 357 -15.12 26.20 4.68
CA ALA A 357 -14.40 25.92 5.93
C ALA A 357 -13.14 26.80 6.08
N GLU A 358 -12.65 26.92 7.31
CA GLU A 358 -11.36 27.49 7.63
C GLU A 358 -10.23 26.77 6.90
N ASN A 359 -9.13 27.45 6.60
CA ASN A 359 -8.05 26.87 5.79
C ASN A 359 -7.26 25.76 6.52
N ILE A 360 -7.43 25.62 7.84
CA ILE A 360 -6.70 24.66 8.68
C ILE A 360 -7.48 23.38 8.99
N SER A 361 -8.78 23.34 8.67
CA SER A 361 -9.67 22.22 8.99
C SER A 361 -9.33 20.99 8.14
N GLU A 362 -9.72 19.78 8.55
CA GLU A 362 -9.58 18.57 7.71
C GLU A 362 -10.88 18.36 6.92
N ASP A 363 -10.81 18.15 5.60
CA ASP A 363 -12.00 18.15 4.70
C ASP A 363 -12.84 16.87 4.80
N ASP A 364 -12.21 15.75 5.11
CA ASP A 364 -12.83 14.43 5.01
C ASP A 364 -14.06 14.28 5.92
N ALA A 365 -14.05 14.87 7.12
CA ALA A 365 -15.18 14.78 8.06
C ALA A 365 -16.43 15.49 7.51
N PHE A 366 -16.23 16.66 6.87
CA PHE A 366 -17.32 17.40 6.22
C PHE A 366 -17.89 16.63 5.04
N LEU A 367 -17.01 16.06 4.21
CA LEU A 367 -17.37 15.26 3.04
C LEU A 367 -18.17 14.03 3.45
N LEU A 368 -17.66 13.25 4.41
CA LEU A 368 -18.32 12.05 4.92
C LEU A 368 -19.68 12.38 5.53
N TYR A 369 -19.77 13.40 6.39
CA TYR A 369 -21.03 13.80 7.02
C TYR A 369 -22.09 14.15 5.98
N ALA A 370 -21.80 15.10 5.09
CA ALA A 370 -22.80 15.56 4.12
C ALA A 370 -23.26 14.45 3.18
N THR A 371 -22.34 13.57 2.76
CA THR A 371 -22.69 12.46 1.86
C THR A 371 -23.55 11.42 2.57
N LEU A 372 -23.19 11.03 3.80
CA LEU A 372 -23.93 10.02 4.57
C LEU A 372 -25.30 10.52 5.05
N ARG A 373 -25.41 11.81 5.40
CA ARG A 373 -26.69 12.43 5.80
C ARG A 373 -27.63 12.66 4.62
N SER A 374 -27.09 12.89 3.42
CA SER A 374 -27.91 13.01 2.21
C SER A 374 -28.56 11.68 1.82
N GLY A 375 -28.01 10.55 2.26
CA GLY A 375 -28.58 9.23 2.07
C GLY A 375 -27.90 8.43 0.97
N LYS A 376 -28.34 7.18 0.79
CA LYS A 376 -27.70 6.17 -0.06
C LYS A 376 -27.60 6.52 -1.55
N HIS A 377 -28.39 7.47 -2.03
CA HIS A 377 -28.29 7.95 -3.41
C HIS A 377 -27.12 8.92 -3.63
N CYS A 378 -26.66 9.57 -2.56
CA CYS A 378 -25.71 10.67 -2.65
C CYS A 378 -24.31 10.18 -3.01
N ARG A 379 -23.75 10.75 -4.07
CA ARG A 379 -22.38 10.45 -4.51
C ARG A 379 -21.40 11.52 -4.01
N PHE A 380 -20.12 11.24 -4.07
CA PHE A 380 -19.11 12.21 -3.68
C PHE A 380 -17.91 12.25 -4.62
N VAL A 381 -17.21 13.37 -4.63
CA VAL A 381 -16.01 13.58 -5.45
C VAL A 381 -14.84 13.99 -4.56
N THR A 382 -13.83 13.14 -4.47
CA THR A 382 -12.53 13.49 -3.91
C THR A 382 -11.46 12.62 -4.56
N ARG A 383 -10.21 13.11 -4.55
CA ARG A 383 -9.03 12.30 -4.92
C ARG A 383 -8.43 11.59 -3.72
N ASP A 384 -8.85 11.96 -2.51
CA ASP A 384 -8.33 11.33 -1.32
C ASP A 384 -8.92 9.93 -1.13
N PHE A 385 -8.07 9.04 -0.61
CA PHE A 385 -8.39 7.64 -0.42
C PHE A 385 -9.12 7.39 0.91
N LEU A 386 -9.38 8.46 1.68
CA LEU A 386 -10.00 8.46 3.01
C LEU A 386 -9.34 7.43 3.95
N ARG A 387 -8.00 7.30 3.86
CA ARG A 387 -7.24 6.22 4.53
C ARG A 387 -7.22 6.39 6.04
N ASP A 388 -7.19 7.63 6.52
CA ASP A 388 -7.04 7.95 7.94
C ASP A 388 -8.36 7.66 8.70
N HIS A 389 -9.52 7.83 8.05
CA HIS A 389 -10.83 7.50 8.62
C HIS A 389 -11.08 5.99 8.72
N LYS A 390 -10.43 5.18 7.87
CA LYS A 390 -10.43 3.72 8.03
C LYS A 390 -9.77 3.31 9.35
N ALA A 391 -8.74 4.03 9.80
CA ALA A 391 -8.05 3.73 11.05
C ALA A 391 -8.94 3.98 12.29
N CYS A 392 -9.91 4.89 12.18
CA CYS A 392 -10.91 5.15 13.22
C CYS A 392 -11.99 4.04 13.34
N LEU A 393 -12.12 3.19 12.33
CA LEU A 393 -13.09 2.08 12.33
C LEU A 393 -12.42 0.83 12.89
N SER A 394 -12.80 0.45 14.11
CA SER A 394 -12.12 -0.60 14.88
C SER A 394 -12.45 -2.03 14.40
N ASP A 395 -13.62 -2.27 13.81
CA ASP A 395 -14.05 -3.61 13.40
C ASP A 395 -13.92 -3.86 11.88
N SER A 396 -13.72 -5.13 11.50
CA SER A 396 -13.55 -5.54 10.09
C SER A 396 -14.80 -5.35 9.24
N LEU A 397 -15.99 -5.52 9.80
CA LEU A 397 -17.25 -5.38 9.08
C LEU A 397 -17.47 -3.94 8.65
N THR A 398 -17.35 -2.97 9.56
CA THR A 398 -17.52 -1.55 9.24
C THR A 398 -16.47 -1.06 8.25
N ARG A 399 -15.21 -1.53 8.37
CA ARG A 399 -14.15 -1.23 7.38
C ARG A 399 -14.51 -1.78 5.99
N HIS A 400 -15.10 -2.97 5.90
CA HIS A 400 -15.56 -3.56 4.64
C HIS A 400 -16.74 -2.78 4.05
N LEU A 401 -17.76 -2.46 4.86
CA LEU A 401 -18.92 -1.67 4.45
C LEU A 401 -18.53 -0.26 3.98
N PHE A 402 -17.60 0.41 4.67
CA PHE A 402 -17.07 1.71 4.26
C PHE A 402 -16.42 1.66 2.87
N ARG A 403 -15.65 0.61 2.61
CA ARG A 403 -14.97 0.39 1.34
C ARG A 403 -15.94 0.00 0.21
N LYS A 404 -17.03 -0.71 0.53
CA LYS A 404 -18.15 -0.98 -0.37
C LYS A 404 -18.91 0.31 -0.70
N TRP A 405 -19.26 1.11 0.31
CA TRP A 405 -19.84 2.44 0.16
C TRP A 405 -18.98 3.33 -0.73
N GLN A 406 -17.69 3.49 -0.40
CA GLN A 406 -16.76 4.33 -1.15
C GLN A 406 -16.77 4.01 -2.65
N ARG A 407 -16.79 2.73 -3.05
CA ARG A 407 -16.82 2.36 -4.48
C ARG A 407 -18.15 2.65 -5.16
N GLY A 408 -19.27 2.44 -4.46
CA GLY A 408 -20.59 2.73 -5.00
C GLY A 408 -20.86 4.23 -5.14
N HIS A 409 -20.22 5.06 -4.31
CA HIS A 409 -20.59 6.47 -4.15
C HIS A 409 -19.49 7.44 -4.61
N GLN A 410 -18.22 7.04 -4.72
CA GLN A 410 -17.13 7.92 -5.18
C GLN A 410 -17.09 8.05 -6.71
N ILE A 411 -17.16 9.28 -7.21
CA ILE A 411 -16.98 9.62 -8.62
C ILE A 411 -15.52 9.97 -8.85
N ILE A 412 -14.88 9.28 -9.80
CA ILE A 412 -13.46 9.46 -10.13
C ILE A 412 -13.33 10.16 -11.49
N PHE A 413 -12.72 11.35 -11.49
CA PHE A 413 -12.44 12.09 -12.72
C PHE A 413 -11.19 11.54 -13.43
N SER A 414 -11.40 10.82 -14.54
CA SER A 414 -10.32 10.44 -15.47
C SER A 414 -10.00 11.59 -16.46
N SER A 415 -8.88 11.51 -17.19
CA SER A 415 -8.48 12.52 -18.19
C SER A 415 -9.54 12.78 -19.27
N VAL A 416 -10.46 11.84 -19.46
CA VAL A 416 -11.70 11.97 -20.23
C VAL A 416 -12.86 11.95 -19.23
N PHE A 417 -13.75 12.94 -19.29
CA PHE A 417 -14.90 13.11 -18.39
C PHE A 417 -15.96 12.00 -18.60
N SER A 418 -15.63 10.75 -18.27
CA SER A 418 -16.54 9.61 -18.32
C SER A 418 -16.74 9.02 -16.93
N GLN A 419 -18.00 8.99 -16.49
CA GLN A 419 -18.43 8.14 -15.38
C GLN A 419 -18.22 6.69 -15.84
N GLN A 420 -17.33 5.93 -15.19
CA GLN A 420 -17.29 4.49 -15.45
C GLN A 420 -18.47 3.84 -14.70
N PRO A 421 -19.29 3.02 -15.36
CA PRO A 421 -20.38 2.33 -14.68
C PRO A 421 -19.78 1.37 -13.63
N ALA A 422 -20.26 1.50 -12.39
CA ALA A 422 -19.93 0.56 -11.33
C ALA A 422 -20.40 -0.85 -11.73
N PHE A 423 -19.57 -1.88 -11.51
CA PHE A 423 -19.99 -3.27 -11.69
C PHE A 423 -21.20 -3.56 -10.80
N ARG A 424 -22.12 -4.42 -11.25
CA ARG A 424 -23.29 -4.85 -10.46
C ARG A 424 -22.95 -5.77 -9.29
N TYR A 425 -21.68 -6.16 -9.16
CA TYR A 425 -21.20 -7.05 -8.12
C TYR A 425 -19.94 -6.49 -7.46
N ASP A 426 -19.75 -6.86 -6.20
CA ASP A 426 -18.61 -6.46 -5.40
C ASP A 426 -17.35 -7.23 -5.81
N CYS A 427 -16.40 -6.54 -6.44
CA CYS A 427 -15.12 -7.14 -6.80
C CYS A 427 -14.15 -7.16 -5.59
N VAL A 428 -14.39 -8.09 -4.67
CA VAL A 428 -13.48 -8.47 -3.57
C VAL A 428 -13.39 -9.99 -3.46
N VAL A 429 -12.55 -10.51 -2.57
CA VAL A 429 -12.60 -11.92 -2.20
C VAL A 429 -13.95 -12.25 -1.55
N GLN A 430 -14.66 -13.24 -2.08
CA GLN A 430 -15.95 -13.70 -1.55
C GLN A 430 -15.91 -15.18 -1.20
N THR A 431 -16.66 -15.60 -0.18
CA THR A 431 -16.74 -17.00 0.23
C THR A 431 -18.09 -17.35 0.84
N THR A 432 -18.57 -18.57 0.57
CA THR A 432 -19.73 -19.20 1.20
C THR A 432 -19.32 -20.23 2.27
N GLY A 433 -18.03 -20.32 2.59
CA GLY A 433 -17.45 -21.40 3.40
C GLY A 433 -16.97 -22.58 2.55
N ASP A 434 -17.83 -23.07 1.65
CA ASP A 434 -17.55 -24.17 0.71
C ASP A 434 -17.09 -23.71 -0.69
N THR A 435 -17.16 -22.41 -0.97
CA THR A 435 -16.60 -21.80 -2.18
C THR A 435 -15.80 -20.55 -1.88
N TRP A 436 -14.83 -20.24 -2.73
CA TRP A 436 -14.07 -18.98 -2.73
C TRP A 436 -14.02 -18.39 -4.14
N HIS A 437 -14.28 -17.10 -4.25
CA HIS A 437 -14.16 -16.30 -5.47
C HIS A 437 -13.13 -15.22 -5.22
N ILE A 438 -12.00 -15.27 -5.92
CA ILE A 438 -10.85 -14.40 -5.66
C ILE A 438 -10.52 -13.60 -6.94
N PRO A 439 -10.73 -12.28 -6.97
CA PRO A 439 -10.44 -11.46 -8.14
C PRO A 439 -8.95 -11.21 -8.29
N TYR A 440 -8.46 -11.14 -9.54
CA TYR A 440 -7.01 -10.99 -9.81
C TYR A 440 -6.69 -10.25 -11.10
N LYS A 441 -5.47 -9.68 -11.16
CA LYS A 441 -4.93 -8.99 -12.35
C LYS A 441 -3.87 -9.84 -13.06
N ASP A 442 -3.69 -9.66 -14.36
CA ASP A 442 -2.68 -10.42 -15.12
C ASP A 442 -1.25 -10.01 -14.79
N VAL A 443 -1.03 -8.71 -14.61
CA VAL A 443 0.30 -8.10 -14.45
C VAL A 443 0.40 -7.48 -13.05
N PHE A 444 1.63 -7.43 -12.53
CA PHE A 444 1.96 -6.63 -11.37
C PHE A 444 1.87 -5.15 -11.75
N GLU A 445 0.86 -4.45 -11.24
CA GLU A 445 0.74 -3.00 -11.40
C GLU A 445 1.19 -2.35 -10.08
N GLU A 446 2.38 -1.73 -10.07
CA GLU A 446 2.84 -0.92 -8.92
C GLU A 446 1.97 0.32 -8.69
N LYS A 447 1.27 0.77 -9.73
CA LYS A 447 0.34 1.90 -9.68
C LYS A 447 -1.07 1.39 -9.51
N TYR A 448 -1.81 2.01 -8.59
CA TYR A 448 -3.25 1.81 -8.43
C TYR A 448 -3.96 2.11 -9.76
N SER A 449 -4.26 1.07 -10.54
CA SER A 449 -5.21 1.17 -11.64
C SER A 449 -6.62 1.05 -11.08
N TYR A 450 -7.45 2.06 -11.35
CA TYR A 450 -8.89 2.05 -11.07
C TYR A 450 -9.65 0.96 -11.83
N GLN A 451 -8.99 0.27 -12.78
CA GLN A 451 -9.59 -0.86 -13.48
C GLN A 451 -9.73 -2.05 -12.53
N VAL A 452 -10.98 -2.33 -12.18
CA VAL A 452 -11.39 -3.50 -11.42
C VAL A 452 -11.21 -4.76 -12.28
N PRO A 453 -10.63 -5.84 -11.76
CA PRO A 453 -10.40 -7.05 -12.54
C PRO A 453 -11.70 -7.78 -12.89
N ARG A 454 -11.81 -8.25 -14.14
CA ARG A 454 -12.85 -9.19 -14.59
C ARG A 454 -12.44 -10.67 -14.45
N LYS A 455 -11.20 -10.93 -14.04
CA LYS A 455 -10.67 -12.29 -13.88
C LYS A 455 -10.76 -12.72 -12.43
N TRP A 456 -11.19 -13.96 -12.24
CA TRP A 456 -11.49 -14.54 -10.95
C TRP A 456 -10.95 -15.96 -10.85
N LEU A 457 -10.54 -16.36 -9.66
CA LEU A 457 -10.32 -17.75 -9.30
C LEU A 457 -11.55 -18.23 -8.54
N CYS A 458 -12.28 -19.19 -9.10
CA CYS A 458 -13.37 -19.90 -8.43
C CYS A 458 -12.80 -21.19 -7.84
N ILE A 459 -12.93 -21.37 -6.53
CA ILE A 459 -12.50 -22.56 -5.80
C ILE A 459 -13.73 -23.14 -5.13
N GLN A 460 -13.95 -24.45 -5.30
CA GLN A 460 -15.11 -25.14 -4.72
C GLN A 460 -14.67 -26.39 -4.01
N GLN A 461 -15.28 -26.64 -2.85
CA GLN A 461 -15.19 -27.92 -2.17
C GLN A 461 -16.12 -28.90 -2.89
N LYS A 462 -15.57 -29.99 -3.42
CA LYS A 462 -16.41 -31.06 -3.97
C LYS A 462 -16.77 -32.03 -2.85
N LEU A 463 -18.06 -32.36 -2.77
CA LEU A 463 -18.53 -33.48 -1.97
C LEU A 463 -17.93 -34.80 -2.46
#